data_AF-A0A3P7J1F6-F1
#
_entry.id   AF-A0A3P7J1F6-F1
#
_cell.length_a   1.000
_cell.length_b   1.000
_cell.length_c   1.000
_cell.angle_alpha   90.00
_cell.angle_beta   90.00
_cell.angle_gamma   90.00
#
_symmetry.space_group_name_H-M   'P 1'
#
loop_
_entity.id
_entity.type
_entity.pdbx_description
1 polymer ?
#
loop_
_entity_poly.entity_id
_entity_poly.type
_entity_poly.pdbx_seq_one_letter_code
_entity_poly.pdbx_strand_id
1 'polypeptide(L)'
;MLARVSGLKRQAMTQAYKPFREKKSGILSLKLQIAHHSTDATKITLVGASFGGTMAAEISNYLNVPCDVIAIDSGNSYDTLKEYSLQNHVKNLNNALPSNEIDEETRFWMQVNSWDLLQMLSDYNPRIYTNIQNFHIFSVDGSDLGWGRFATITSTRTIGGAHADMLSMKYSAHLATEIVDVLKCS
;
A
#
# COMPACT_ATOMS: atom_id res chain seq x y z
N MET A 1 -24.87 -28.55 11.23
CA MET A 1 -25.09 -27.93 9.91
C MET A 1 -24.16 -26.74 9.63
N LEU A 2 -23.65 -26.02 10.64
CA LEU A 2 -22.77 -24.84 10.48
C LEU A 2 -21.31 -25.13 10.04
N ALA A 3 -20.79 -26.34 10.24
CA ALA A 3 -19.41 -26.70 9.88
C ALA A 3 -19.18 -27.01 8.38
N ARG A 4 -20.25 -27.28 7.60
CA ARG A 4 -20.12 -27.58 6.16
C ARG A 4 -20.01 -26.32 5.28
N VAL A 5 -20.53 -25.18 5.74
CA VAL A 5 -20.54 -23.92 4.98
C VAL A 5 -19.16 -23.25 4.99
N SER A 6 -18.37 -23.41 6.06
CA SER A 6 -17.00 -22.88 6.15
C SER A 6 -15.99 -23.64 5.29
N GLY A 7 -16.19 -24.95 5.09
CA GLY A 7 -15.37 -25.78 4.21
C GLY A 7 -15.57 -25.46 2.71
N LEU A 8 -16.82 -25.22 2.31
CA LEU A 8 -17.17 -24.82 0.95
C LEU A 8 -16.64 -23.42 0.59
N LYS A 9 -16.69 -22.45 1.52
CA LYS A 9 -16.08 -21.11 1.30
C LYS A 9 -14.53 -21.16 1.20
N ARG A 10 -13.85 -22.05 1.94
CA ARG A 10 -12.39 -22.28 1.80
C ARG A 10 -12.02 -22.94 0.46
N GLN A 11 -12.76 -23.96 0.03
CA GLN A 11 -12.54 -24.58 -1.27
C GLN A 11 -12.84 -23.62 -2.42
N ALA A 12 -13.88 -22.78 -2.31
CA ALA A 12 -14.17 -21.73 -3.27
C ALA A 12 -13.05 -20.67 -3.34
N MET A 13 -12.48 -20.24 -2.21
CA MET A 13 -11.31 -19.35 -2.22
C MET A 13 -10.08 -19.99 -2.88
N THR A 14 -9.88 -21.30 -2.72
CA THR A 14 -8.73 -22.00 -3.31
C THR A 14 -8.93 -22.28 -4.81
N GLN A 15 -10.19 -22.49 -5.25
CA GLN A 15 -10.54 -22.73 -6.65
C GLN A 15 -10.78 -21.45 -7.48
N ALA A 16 -11.24 -20.36 -6.86
CA ALA A 16 -11.44 -19.07 -7.54
C ALA A 16 -10.13 -18.30 -7.75
N TYR A 17 -9.07 -18.68 -7.02
CA TYR A 17 -7.77 -18.05 -7.11
C TYR A 17 -6.98 -18.56 -8.31
N LYS A 18 -7.17 -17.91 -9.46
CA LYS A 18 -6.18 -17.92 -10.54
C LYS A 18 -5.27 -16.72 -10.34
N PRO A 19 -3.97 -16.90 -10.02
CA PRO A 19 -3.06 -15.77 -9.89
C PRO A 19 -3.02 -14.97 -11.18
N PHE A 20 -3.12 -13.64 -11.06
CA PHE A 20 -3.07 -12.69 -12.17
C PHE A 20 -1.72 -12.80 -12.90
N ARG A 21 -1.66 -13.63 -13.95
CA ARG A 21 -0.46 -13.84 -14.79
C ARG A 21 -0.63 -13.15 -16.14
N GLU A 22 -0.56 -11.83 -16.16
CA GLU A 22 -0.33 -11.06 -17.39
C GLU A 22 0.76 -9.98 -17.15
N LYS A 23 2.01 -10.43 -16.98
CA LYS A 23 3.12 -9.60 -16.48
C LYS A 23 3.75 -8.61 -17.48
N LYS A 24 3.29 -8.47 -18.73
CA LYS A 24 3.92 -7.57 -19.72
C LYS A 24 3.02 -6.49 -20.33
N SER A 25 1.73 -6.73 -20.44
CA SER A 25 0.78 -5.77 -21.04
C SER A 25 0.42 -4.62 -20.08
N GLY A 26 0.25 -4.92 -18.78
CA GLY A 26 -0.19 -3.94 -17.78
C GLY A 26 0.78 -2.78 -17.52
N ILE A 27 2.10 -3.03 -17.52
CA ILE A 27 3.11 -1.98 -17.27
C ILE A 27 3.12 -0.95 -18.40
N LEU A 28 2.96 -1.39 -19.66
CA LEU A 28 2.90 -0.48 -20.81
C LEU A 28 1.62 0.36 -20.79
N SER A 29 0.49 -0.24 -20.41
CA SER A 29 -0.79 0.45 -20.24
C SER A 29 -0.74 1.50 -19.13
N LEU A 30 -0.10 1.19 -18.00
CA LEU A 30 0.04 2.13 -16.89
C LEU A 30 0.90 3.33 -17.27
N LYS A 31 2.03 3.09 -17.96
CA LYS A 31 2.90 4.15 -18.49
C LYS A 31 2.14 5.10 -19.42
N LEU A 32 1.33 4.56 -20.32
CA LEU A 32 0.54 5.35 -21.26
C LEU A 32 -0.57 6.16 -20.58
N GLN A 33 -1.28 5.56 -19.61
CA GLN A 33 -2.34 6.25 -18.87
C GLN A 33 -1.81 7.42 -18.04
N ILE A 34 -0.69 7.21 -17.35
CA ILE A 34 -0.08 8.28 -16.55
C ILE A 34 0.52 9.36 -17.45
N ALA A 35 1.25 8.99 -18.51
CA ALA A 35 1.80 9.96 -19.46
C ALA A 35 0.74 10.86 -20.10
N HIS A 36 -0.47 10.34 -20.36
CA HIS A 36 -1.55 11.12 -20.95
C HIS A 36 -2.12 12.21 -20.03
N HIS A 37 -1.98 12.08 -18.71
CA HIS A 37 -2.51 13.04 -17.72
C HIS A 37 -1.43 13.96 -17.13
N SER A 38 -0.15 13.74 -17.47
CA SER A 38 0.99 14.43 -16.87
C SER A 38 1.75 15.34 -17.84
N THR A 39 1.21 15.63 -19.03
CA THR A 39 1.97 16.33 -20.09
C THR A 39 2.38 17.77 -19.74
N ASP A 40 1.71 18.40 -18.77
CA ASP A 40 1.98 19.79 -18.37
C ASP A 40 2.46 19.95 -16.91
N ALA A 41 2.58 18.84 -16.17
CA ALA A 41 3.02 18.89 -14.77
C ALA A 41 4.54 18.96 -14.69
N THR A 42 5.08 20.02 -14.09
CA THR A 42 6.53 20.18 -13.86
C THR A 42 7.03 19.35 -12.67
N LYS A 43 6.12 18.92 -11.79
CA LYS A 43 6.39 18.13 -10.59
C LYS A 43 5.12 17.38 -10.17
N ILE A 44 5.25 16.18 -9.62
CA ILE A 44 4.13 15.35 -9.15
C ILE A 44 4.36 14.95 -7.68
N THR A 45 3.32 14.98 -6.86
CA THR A 45 3.35 14.40 -5.52
C THR A 45 2.52 13.11 -5.51
N LEU A 46 3.16 11.99 -5.13
CA LEU A 46 2.52 10.69 -4.97
C LEU A 46 2.33 10.40 -3.48
N VAL A 47 1.10 10.12 -3.07
CA VAL A 47 0.76 9.84 -1.67
C VAL A 47 0.16 8.45 -1.58
N GLY A 48 0.64 7.63 -0.63
CA GLY A 48 0.11 6.28 -0.46
C GLY A 48 0.31 5.73 0.94
N ALA A 49 -0.68 4.97 1.41
CA ALA A 49 -0.64 4.28 2.70
C ALA A 49 -0.44 2.78 2.55
N SER A 50 0.33 2.17 3.46
CA SER A 50 0.65 0.74 3.46
C SER A 50 1.20 0.29 2.09
N PHE A 51 0.56 -0.68 1.44
CA PHE A 51 0.86 -1.08 0.07
C PHE A 51 0.92 0.10 -0.92
N GLY A 52 0.03 1.09 -0.78
CA GLY A 52 -0.03 2.26 -1.64
C GLY A 52 1.23 3.13 -1.60
N GLY A 53 1.92 3.23 -0.45
CA GLY A 53 3.18 3.99 -0.37
C GLY A 53 4.32 3.30 -1.08
N THR A 54 4.33 1.96 -1.06
CA THR A 54 5.26 1.16 -1.89
C THR A 54 5.01 1.40 -3.37
N MET A 55 3.73 1.40 -3.79
CA MET A 55 3.36 1.72 -5.17
C MET A 55 3.74 3.14 -5.56
N ALA A 56 3.54 4.13 -4.68
CA ALA A 56 3.91 5.51 -4.95
C ALA A 56 5.43 5.63 -5.24
N ALA A 57 6.27 4.98 -4.43
CA ALA A 57 7.70 4.93 -4.68
C ALA A 57 8.02 4.23 -6.01
N GLU A 58 7.42 3.07 -6.31
CA GLU A 58 7.66 2.34 -7.56
C GLU A 58 7.17 3.11 -8.80
N ILE A 59 6.01 3.76 -8.74
CA ILE A 59 5.47 4.57 -9.83
C ILE A 59 6.41 5.73 -10.15
N SER A 60 7.02 6.37 -9.14
CA SER A 60 7.92 7.51 -9.34
C SER A 60 9.06 7.20 -10.33
N ASN A 61 9.57 5.96 -10.34
CA ASN A 61 10.62 5.52 -11.26
C ASN A 61 10.19 5.43 -12.73
N TYR A 62 8.88 5.40 -13.00
CA TYR A 62 8.33 5.33 -14.35
C TYR A 62 7.82 6.67 -14.86
N LEU A 63 7.88 7.72 -14.04
CA LEU A 63 7.52 9.08 -14.43
C LEU A 63 8.73 9.79 -15.01
N ASN A 64 8.50 10.64 -16.02
CA ASN A 64 9.54 11.46 -16.65
C ASN A 64 9.65 12.86 -16.01
N VAL A 65 9.09 13.03 -14.82
CA VAL A 65 9.06 14.31 -14.08
C VAL A 65 9.50 14.07 -12.65
N PRO A 66 10.19 15.03 -11.99
CA PRO A 66 10.55 14.91 -10.58
C PRO A 66 9.33 14.64 -9.69
N CYS A 67 9.48 13.72 -8.74
CA CYS A 67 8.41 13.30 -7.87
C CYS A 67 8.72 13.60 -6.39
N ASP A 68 7.73 14.09 -5.66
CA ASP A 68 7.69 13.93 -4.22
C ASP A 68 6.90 12.68 -3.87
N VAL A 69 7.34 11.95 -2.86
CA VAL A 69 6.64 10.77 -2.36
C VAL A 69 6.34 10.96 -0.87
N ILE A 70 5.08 10.75 -0.52
CA ILE A 70 4.61 10.67 0.86
C ILE A 70 4.14 9.24 1.11
N ALA A 71 4.93 8.48 1.85
CA ALA A 71 4.61 7.11 2.25
C ALA A 71 4.08 7.09 3.70
N ILE A 72 2.88 6.55 3.88
CA ILE A 72 2.19 6.48 5.18
C ILE A 72 2.21 5.03 5.66
N ASP A 73 2.97 4.78 6.72
CA ASP A 73 3.23 3.52 7.41
C ASP A 73 3.45 2.36 6.43
N SER A 74 4.25 2.63 5.40
CA SER A 74 4.54 1.72 4.31
C SER A 74 5.95 1.19 4.55
N GLY A 75 6.11 -0.04 5.04
CA GLY A 75 7.44 -0.62 5.24
C GLY A 75 7.95 -1.42 4.04
N ASN A 76 9.22 -1.82 4.10
CA ASN A 76 9.86 -2.59 3.02
C ASN A 76 10.40 -3.97 3.43
N SER A 77 10.05 -4.44 4.63
CA SER A 77 10.47 -5.75 5.14
C SER A 77 9.61 -6.90 4.57
N TYR A 78 9.54 -6.99 3.24
CA TYR A 78 8.62 -7.91 2.55
C TYR A 78 8.99 -9.39 2.69
N ASP A 79 10.24 -9.72 3.02
CA ASP A 79 10.63 -11.11 3.26
C ASP A 79 9.82 -11.77 4.39
N THR A 80 9.39 -10.98 5.38
CA THR A 80 8.52 -11.47 6.47
C THR A 80 7.14 -11.88 5.99
N LEU A 81 6.69 -11.40 4.83
CA LEU A 81 5.38 -11.73 4.25
C LEU A 81 5.32 -13.15 3.68
N LYS A 82 6.47 -13.77 3.39
CA LYS A 82 6.54 -15.16 2.89
C LYS A 82 6.05 -16.18 3.91
N GLU A 83 6.15 -15.86 5.19
CA GLU A 83 5.69 -16.71 6.30
C GLU A 83 4.24 -16.42 6.70
N TYR A 84 3.65 -15.36 6.14
CA TYR A 84 2.30 -14.94 6.48
C TYR A 84 1.27 -15.80 5.73
N SER A 85 0.31 -16.38 6.44
CA SER A 85 -0.69 -17.29 5.86
C SER A 85 -2.01 -16.59 5.54
N LEU A 86 -2.72 -17.09 4.52
CA LEU A 86 -4.08 -16.63 4.18
C LEU A 86 -5.04 -16.71 5.37
N GLN A 87 -4.89 -17.73 6.22
CA GLN A 87 -5.72 -17.88 7.42
C GLN A 87 -5.47 -16.73 8.42
N ASN A 88 -4.22 -16.35 8.64
CA ASN A 88 -3.87 -15.23 9.51
C ASN A 88 -4.36 -13.90 8.91
N HIS A 89 -4.22 -13.74 7.59
CA HIS A 89 -4.75 -12.59 6.85
C HIS A 89 -6.25 -12.39 7.07
N VAL A 90 -7.06 -13.42 6.79
CA VAL A 90 -8.51 -13.38 6.95
C VAL A 90 -8.90 -13.11 8.40
N LYS A 91 -8.20 -13.72 9.37
CA LYS A 91 -8.43 -13.48 10.80
C LYS A 91 -8.19 -12.01 11.15
N ASN A 92 -7.05 -11.45 10.75
CA ASN A 92 -6.67 -10.08 11.08
C ASN A 92 -7.61 -9.07 10.43
N LEU A 93 -8.00 -9.28 9.17
CA LEU A 93 -8.92 -8.40 8.48
C LEU A 93 -10.33 -8.44 9.08
N ASN A 94 -10.81 -9.60 9.53
CA ASN A 94 -12.10 -9.69 10.24
C ASN A 94 -12.06 -9.03 11.63
N ASN A 95 -10.91 -9.00 12.29
CA ASN A 95 -10.75 -8.26 13.55
C ASN A 95 -10.73 -6.74 13.31
N ALA A 96 -10.16 -6.30 12.19
CA ALA A 96 -10.06 -4.88 11.83
C ALA A 96 -11.35 -4.30 11.26
N LEU A 97 -12.17 -5.13 10.58
CA LEU A 97 -13.42 -4.70 9.95
C LEU A 97 -14.62 -5.19 10.79
N PRO A 98 -15.24 -4.35 11.61
CA PRO A 98 -16.40 -4.78 12.39
C PRO A 98 -17.57 -5.20 11.48
N SER A 99 -18.38 -6.16 11.93
CA SER A 99 -19.39 -6.86 11.10
C SER A 99 -20.59 -6.00 10.69
N ASN A 100 -20.79 -4.86 11.35
CA ASN A 100 -21.92 -3.96 11.16
C ASN A 100 -21.69 -2.86 10.11
N GLU A 101 -20.47 -2.70 9.60
CA GLU A 101 -20.12 -1.61 8.67
C GLU A 101 -20.00 -2.07 7.21
N ILE A 102 -19.79 -3.37 6.97
CA ILE A 102 -19.47 -3.91 5.65
C ILE A 102 -20.21 -5.23 5.45
N ASP A 103 -20.96 -5.33 4.35
CA ASP A 103 -21.69 -6.54 3.95
C ASP A 103 -20.76 -7.73 3.65
N GLU A 104 -21.32 -8.94 3.60
CA GLU A 104 -20.53 -10.15 3.42
C GLU A 104 -19.79 -10.21 2.08
N GLU A 105 -20.37 -9.69 1.00
CA GLU A 105 -19.79 -9.74 -0.34
C GLU A 105 -18.62 -8.78 -0.45
N THR A 106 -18.80 -7.54 -0.03
CA THR A 106 -17.72 -6.54 0.02
C THR A 106 -16.57 -7.04 0.89
N ARG A 107 -16.87 -7.62 2.05
CA ARG A 107 -15.86 -8.20 2.96
C ARG A 107 -15.08 -9.33 2.30
N PHE A 108 -15.76 -10.22 1.58
CA PHE A 108 -15.10 -11.31 0.86
C PHE A 108 -14.12 -10.77 -0.17
N TRP A 109 -14.53 -9.80 -0.98
CA TRP A 109 -13.65 -9.20 -1.98
C TRP A 109 -12.50 -8.41 -1.36
N MET A 110 -12.72 -7.72 -0.23
CA MET A 110 -11.64 -7.08 0.51
C MET A 110 -10.61 -8.09 1.01
N GLN A 111 -11.03 -9.26 1.52
CA GLN A 111 -10.12 -10.32 1.94
C GLN A 111 -9.26 -10.83 0.78
N VAL A 112 -9.89 -11.13 -0.35
CA VAL A 112 -9.21 -11.66 -1.54
C VAL A 112 -8.25 -10.62 -2.13
N ASN A 113 -8.73 -9.41 -2.39
CA ASN A 113 -7.93 -8.36 -3.03
C ASN A 113 -6.74 -7.95 -2.15
N SER A 114 -6.95 -7.76 -0.85
CA SER A 114 -5.84 -7.40 0.04
C SER A 114 -4.82 -8.54 0.19
N TRP A 115 -5.24 -9.80 0.05
CA TRP A 115 -4.33 -10.92 0.00
C TRP A 115 -3.46 -10.87 -1.27
N ASP A 116 -4.05 -10.60 -2.43
CA ASP A 116 -3.33 -10.48 -3.70
C ASP A 116 -2.26 -9.40 -3.64
N LEU A 117 -2.62 -8.24 -3.11
CA LEU A 117 -1.68 -7.12 -2.94
C LEU A 117 -0.53 -7.51 -2.01
N LEU A 118 -0.82 -8.23 -0.93
CA LEU A 118 0.20 -8.70 0.01
C LEU A 118 1.15 -9.73 -0.61
N GLN A 119 0.61 -10.67 -1.39
CA GLN A 119 1.41 -11.66 -2.11
C GLN A 119 2.22 -11.03 -3.24
N MET A 120 1.75 -9.93 -3.83
CA MET A 120 2.54 -9.18 -4.78
C MET A 120 3.75 -8.50 -4.12
N LEU A 121 3.60 -8.03 -2.87
CA LEU A 121 4.72 -7.47 -2.10
C LEU A 121 5.75 -8.53 -1.71
N SER A 122 5.35 -9.75 -1.38
CA SER A 122 6.30 -10.78 -0.91
C SER A 122 7.36 -11.16 -1.95
N ASP A 123 7.05 -10.97 -3.24
CA ASP A 123 7.95 -11.16 -4.37
C ASP A 123 8.63 -9.86 -4.85
N TYR A 124 8.25 -8.70 -4.29
CA TYR A 124 8.76 -7.40 -4.72
C TYR A 124 10.13 -7.12 -4.11
N ASN A 125 11.06 -6.66 -4.95
CA ASN A 125 12.38 -6.23 -4.53
C ASN A 125 12.57 -4.75 -4.92
N PRO A 126 12.55 -3.82 -3.96
CA PRO A 126 12.79 -2.41 -4.21
C PRO A 126 14.12 -2.18 -4.94
N ARG A 127 14.13 -1.17 -5.81
CA ARG A 127 15.33 -0.67 -6.48
C ARG A 127 15.67 0.71 -5.92
N ILE A 128 16.87 1.21 -6.24
CA ILE A 128 17.20 2.61 -5.95
C ILE A 128 16.23 3.51 -6.72
N TYR A 129 15.56 4.42 -6.02
CA TYR A 129 14.62 5.38 -6.62
C TYR A 129 15.37 6.66 -6.97
N THR A 130 15.54 6.92 -8.26
CA THR A 130 16.35 8.07 -8.74
C THR A 130 15.52 9.30 -9.06
N ASN A 131 14.20 9.13 -9.23
CA ASN A 131 13.31 10.21 -9.66
C ASN A 131 12.54 10.87 -8.50
N ILE A 132 12.78 10.40 -7.27
CA ILE A 132 12.23 11.00 -6.05
C ILE A 132 13.12 12.16 -5.63
N GLN A 133 12.55 13.36 -5.62
CA GLN A 133 13.21 14.58 -5.14
C GLN A 133 13.05 14.71 -3.63
N ASN A 134 11.83 14.57 -3.11
CA ASN A 134 11.56 14.53 -1.69
C ASN A 134 10.86 13.24 -1.29
N PHE A 135 11.36 12.58 -0.25
CA PHE A 135 10.74 11.38 0.30
C PHE A 135 10.38 11.60 1.76
N HIS A 136 9.08 11.75 2.02
CA HIS A 136 8.53 11.90 3.35
C HIS A 136 7.89 10.59 3.82
N ILE A 137 8.23 10.17 5.03
CA ILE A 137 7.74 8.94 5.62
C ILE A 137 6.99 9.28 6.90
N PHE A 138 5.75 8.82 6.98
CA PHE A 138 4.91 8.94 8.16
C PHE A 138 4.81 7.54 8.76
N SER A 139 5.31 7.31 9.96
CA SER A 139 5.35 5.96 10.55
C SER A 139 4.87 6.02 11.99
N VAL A 140 4.28 4.93 12.46
CA VAL A 140 3.77 4.87 13.85
C VAL A 140 4.90 5.03 14.88
N ASP A 141 6.11 4.59 14.55
CA ASP A 141 7.28 4.63 15.42
C ASP A 141 8.28 5.76 15.10
N GLY A 142 8.03 6.55 14.04
CA GLY A 142 8.93 7.60 13.57
C GLY A 142 10.16 7.13 12.78
N SER A 143 10.28 5.82 12.53
CA SER A 143 11.35 5.26 11.70
C SER A 143 11.14 5.56 10.21
N ASP A 144 12.19 5.34 9.41
CA ASP A 144 12.11 5.38 7.94
C ASP A 144 11.58 4.06 7.35
N LEU A 145 11.18 3.09 8.19
CA LEU A 145 10.71 1.77 7.82
C LEU A 145 11.63 1.02 6.81
N GLY A 146 12.93 1.34 6.84
CA GLY A 146 13.98 0.76 6.01
C GLY A 146 14.21 1.43 4.66
N TRP A 147 13.47 2.50 4.31
CA TRP A 147 13.53 3.11 2.97
C TRP A 147 14.83 3.84 2.67
N GLY A 148 15.60 4.27 3.68
CA GLY A 148 16.87 4.96 3.50
C GLY A 148 17.93 4.17 2.72
N ARG A 149 17.72 2.87 2.51
CA ARG A 149 18.56 2.01 1.66
C ARG A 149 18.30 2.19 0.17
N PHE A 150 17.15 2.73 -0.21
CA PHE A 150 16.67 2.80 -1.59
C PHE A 150 16.50 4.23 -2.10
N ALA A 151 16.39 5.21 -1.20
CA ALA A 151 16.27 6.62 -1.54
C ALA A 151 16.70 7.50 -0.36
N THR A 152 17.09 8.74 -0.66
CA THR A 152 17.36 9.74 0.38
C THR A 152 16.06 10.14 1.05
N ILE A 153 16.00 10.00 2.38
CA ILE A 153 14.82 10.39 3.16
C ILE A 153 14.89 11.87 3.49
N THR A 154 13.89 12.62 3.06
CA THR A 154 13.77 14.05 3.35
C THR A 154 13.30 14.28 4.78
N SER A 155 12.32 13.49 5.23
CA SER A 155 11.86 13.55 6.62
C SER A 155 11.12 12.30 7.05
N THR A 156 11.20 11.99 8.35
CA THR A 156 10.27 11.07 9.01
C THR A 156 9.35 11.85 9.96
N ARG A 157 8.09 11.43 10.08
CA ARG A 157 7.07 11.98 10.98
C ARG A 157 6.41 10.84 11.75
N THR A 158 6.28 11.00 13.06
CA THR A 158 5.55 10.04 13.88
C THR A 158 4.05 10.31 13.77
N ILE A 159 3.25 9.26 13.60
CA ILE A 159 1.78 9.37 13.58
C ILE A 159 1.17 8.54 14.71
N GLY A 160 0.02 8.98 15.21
CA GLY A 160 -0.70 8.28 16.25
C GLY A 160 -1.45 7.04 15.74
N GLY A 161 -1.64 6.07 16.63
CA GLY A 161 -2.41 4.85 16.36
C GLY A 161 -1.51 3.65 16.10
N ALA A 162 -2.04 2.69 15.36
CA ALA A 162 -1.39 1.52 14.82
C ALA A 162 -1.63 1.48 13.30
N HIS A 163 -0.91 0.60 12.60
CA HIS A 163 -1.06 0.42 11.15
C HIS A 163 -2.52 0.29 10.69
N ALA A 164 -3.34 -0.41 11.48
CA ALA A 164 -4.72 -0.71 11.14
C ALA A 164 -5.70 0.47 11.38
N ASP A 165 -5.37 1.45 12.23
CA ASP A 165 -6.30 2.50 12.63
C ASP A 165 -5.75 3.93 12.51
N MET A 166 -4.50 4.12 12.04
CA MET A 166 -3.89 5.44 11.82
C MET A 166 -4.67 6.34 10.84
N LEU A 167 -5.52 5.77 9.97
CA LEU A 167 -6.39 6.52 9.05
C LEU A 167 -7.79 6.75 9.62
N SER A 168 -8.08 6.30 10.83
CA SER A 168 -9.38 6.52 11.48
C SER A 168 -9.59 7.99 11.84
N MET A 169 -10.84 8.37 12.08
CA MET A 169 -11.23 9.73 12.49
C MET A 169 -10.47 10.26 13.71
N LYS A 170 -9.97 9.37 14.57
CA LYS A 170 -9.20 9.74 15.77
C LYS A 170 -7.84 10.35 15.42
N TYR A 171 -7.21 9.90 14.33
CA TYR A 171 -5.84 10.25 13.97
C TYR A 171 -5.74 11.00 12.64
N SER A 172 -6.73 10.89 11.77
CA SER A 172 -6.71 11.43 10.40
C SER A 172 -6.58 12.96 10.35
N ALA A 173 -7.15 13.69 11.31
CA ALA A 173 -7.02 15.16 11.36
C ALA A 173 -5.58 15.60 11.57
N HIS A 174 -4.87 14.96 12.51
CA HIS A 174 -3.45 15.27 12.75
C HIS A 174 -2.57 14.83 11.58
N LEU A 175 -2.80 13.62 11.04
CA LEU A 175 -2.12 13.13 9.85
C LEU A 175 -2.26 14.10 8.66
N ALA A 176 -3.48 14.60 8.42
CA ALA A 176 -3.73 15.56 7.35
C ALA A 176 -2.96 16.86 7.55
N THR A 177 -2.90 17.41 8.76
CA THR A 177 -2.10 18.61 9.08
C THR A 177 -0.63 18.39 8.75
N GLU A 178 -0.05 17.28 9.21
CA GLU A 178 1.35 16.96 8.96
C GLU A 178 1.66 16.76 7.46
N ILE A 179 0.73 16.16 6.71
CA ILE A 179 0.82 16.06 5.23
C ILE A 179 0.81 17.44 4.58
N VAL A 180 -0.09 18.32 4.99
CA VAL A 180 -0.14 19.69 4.46
C VAL A 180 1.15 20.45 4.76
N ASP A 181 1.73 20.25 5.93
CA ASP A 181 2.95 20.95 6.33
C ASP A 181 4.17 20.50 5.53
N VAL A 182 4.33 19.20 5.24
CA VAL A 182 5.42 18.76 4.34
C VAL A 182 5.21 19.25 2.90
N LEU A 183 3.98 19.32 2.41
CA LEU A 183 3.66 19.82 1.07
C LEU A 183 3.95 21.30 0.91
N LYS A 184 3.82 22.12 1.97
CA LYS A 184 4.20 23.54 1.94
C LYS A 184 5.71 23.78 1.88
N CYS A 185 6.50 22.81 2.31
CA CYS A 185 7.96 22.89 2.34
C CYS A 185 8.64 22.24 1.12
N SER A 186 7.86 21.64 0.22
CA SER A 186 8.35 20.84 -0.91
C SER A 186 8.45 21.62 -2.22
#